data_AF-U6C8I9-F1
#
_entry.id   AF-U6C8I9-F1
#
_cell.length_a   1.000
_cell.length_b   1.000
_cell.length_c   1.000
_cell.angle_alpha   90.00
_cell.angle_beta   90.00
_cell.angle_gamma   90.00
#
_symmetry.space_group_name_H-M   'P 1'
#
loop_
_entity.id
_entity.type
_entity.pdbx_description
1 polymer ?
#
loop_
_entity_poly.entity_id
_entity_poly.type
_entity_poly.pdbx_seq_one_letter_code
_entity_poly.pdbx_strand_id
1 'polypeptide(L)'
;MKALTSLLLPVILLTGCSSSPTISPGGVNTPPPDINAWLKPRSEKPDSLSETRWKMLTDAGKTLGFRGGKAQRSWELIQALNARESTLNALYDFRPLISPEGWLPPVIDEAQDVAHITPDQIRTSSRVWTIIRPERFVSNPPGWRDWLLRGLSTTATPGTEGSVVPEDSVQRKVWETALRQGWQEGRQNADLTLEANQKTLTRDYRGMMLYSLLWRQGMITRPDVSDQMQTVTGDGKKLVTGDRVRRLKNHAEFNLQKSHWRPLIGTEGGSR
;
A
#
# COMPACT_ATOMS: atom_id res chain seq x y z
N MET A 1 72.90 26.33 37.62
CA MET A 1 71.67 26.59 38.41
C MET A 1 70.57 25.75 37.76
N LYS A 2 70.26 24.49 38.14
CA LYS A 2 69.62 23.94 39.36
C LYS A 2 68.26 24.58 39.73
N ALA A 3 67.18 23.86 39.39
CA ALA A 3 65.87 23.67 40.09
C ALA A 3 64.87 23.14 39.03
N LEU A 4 64.21 21.97 39.03
CA LEU A 4 63.76 20.97 40.00
C LEU A 4 62.62 21.41 40.95
N THR A 5 61.36 21.28 40.49
CA THR A 5 60.09 21.17 41.24
C THR A 5 58.99 20.71 40.24
N SER A 6 58.53 19.45 40.20
CA SER A 6 57.60 18.70 41.07
C SER A 6 56.10 19.06 40.92
N LEU A 7 55.33 18.03 40.51
CA LEU A 7 53.93 17.65 40.74
C LEU A 7 52.82 18.72 40.90
N LEU A 8 51.75 18.59 40.09
CA LEU A 8 50.38 18.27 40.56
C LEU A 8 49.40 18.05 39.38
N LEU A 9 48.80 16.85 39.34
CA LEU A 9 47.64 16.50 38.51
C LEU A 9 46.35 17.09 39.11
N PRO A 10 45.36 17.49 38.29
CA PRO A 10 43.96 17.39 38.65
C PRO A 10 43.28 16.26 37.86
N VAL A 11 42.77 15.28 38.62
CA VAL A 11 41.87 14.23 38.15
C VAL A 11 40.48 14.86 37.93
N ILE A 12 40.01 14.90 36.68
CA ILE A 12 38.62 15.23 36.36
C ILE A 12 37.88 13.91 36.11
N LEU A 13 37.11 13.49 37.12
CA LEU A 13 36.13 12.40 37.02
C LEU A 13 34.88 12.93 36.31
N LEU A 14 34.66 12.51 35.06
CA LEU A 14 33.37 12.61 34.39
C LEU A 14 32.74 11.22 34.33
N THR A 15 31.94 10.93 35.34
CA THR A 15 30.98 9.82 35.36
C THR A 15 29.73 10.19 34.57
N GLY A 16 29.23 9.27 33.73
CA GLY A 16 27.81 9.25 33.37
C GLY A 16 27.47 9.11 31.89
N CYS A 17 27.87 8.01 31.23
CA CYS A 17 27.15 7.54 30.04
C CYS A 17 26.08 6.54 30.50
N SER A 18 24.83 7.00 30.65
CA SER A 18 23.68 6.11 30.78
C SER A 18 23.33 5.54 29.40
N SER A 19 23.91 4.40 29.04
CA SER A 19 23.47 3.62 27.88
C SER A 19 22.16 2.91 28.23
N SER A 20 21.04 3.48 27.78
CA SER A 20 19.79 2.72 27.67
C SER A 20 19.94 1.69 26.54
N PRO A 21 19.65 0.39 26.74
CA PRO A 21 19.71 -0.57 25.65
C PRO A 21 18.57 -0.27 24.68
N THR A 22 18.93 0.25 23.52
CA THR A 22 18.05 0.38 22.36
C THR A 22 17.95 -1.01 21.73
N ILE A 23 16.76 -1.62 21.77
CA ILE A 23 16.48 -2.85 21.04
C ILE A 23 16.35 -2.45 19.56
N SER A 24 17.44 -2.61 18.81
CA SER A 24 17.45 -2.49 17.35
C SER A 24 16.88 -3.78 16.73
N PRO A 25 15.96 -3.71 15.77
CA PRO A 25 15.59 -4.87 14.95
C PRO A 25 16.83 -5.28 14.14
N GLY A 26 17.22 -6.56 14.23
CA GLY A 26 18.46 -7.09 13.67
C GLY A 26 18.68 -6.69 12.22
N GLY A 27 19.75 -5.93 11.98
CA GLY A 27 20.22 -5.61 10.64
C GLY A 27 21.03 -6.78 10.05
N VAL A 28 21.06 -6.86 8.73
CA VAL A 28 21.75 -7.90 7.92
C VAL A 28 23.26 -8.04 8.24
N ASN A 29 23.83 -7.15 9.04
CA ASN A 29 25.25 -7.07 9.40
C ASN A 29 25.57 -7.50 10.84
N THR A 30 24.61 -8.00 11.63
CA THR A 30 24.91 -8.58 12.95
C THR A 30 25.06 -10.10 12.85
N PRO A 31 26.18 -10.70 13.31
CA PRO A 31 26.32 -12.15 13.30
C PRO A 31 25.21 -12.79 14.15
N PRO A 32 24.65 -13.94 13.75
CA PRO A 32 23.65 -14.64 14.52
C PRO A 32 24.11 -14.90 15.97
N PRO A 33 23.19 -14.95 16.95
CA PRO A 33 23.54 -15.29 18.32
C PRO A 33 24.24 -16.65 18.42
N ASP A 34 25.24 -16.76 19.30
CA ASP A 34 25.94 -18.02 19.57
C ASP A 34 25.05 -19.04 20.32
N ILE A 35 25.53 -20.27 20.51
CA ILE A 35 24.80 -21.34 21.20
C ILE A 35 24.41 -20.99 22.64
N ASN A 36 25.15 -20.10 23.33
CA ASN A 36 24.86 -19.72 24.72
C ASN A 36 23.54 -18.95 24.84
N ALA A 37 23.15 -18.21 23.80
CA ALA A 37 21.85 -17.55 23.73
C ALA A 37 20.67 -18.54 23.76
N TRP A 38 20.89 -19.77 23.28
CA TRP A 38 19.87 -20.83 23.22
C TRP A 38 19.91 -21.75 24.44
N LEU A 39 21.06 -21.91 25.07
CA LEU A 39 21.22 -22.68 26.31
C LEU A 39 20.64 -21.97 27.54
N LYS A 40 20.51 -20.64 27.50
CA LYS A 40 19.88 -19.82 28.54
C LYS A 40 18.78 -18.94 27.94
N PRO A 41 17.65 -19.54 27.53
CA PRO A 41 16.56 -18.77 26.94
C PRO A 41 16.07 -17.74 27.95
N ARG A 42 16.10 -16.46 27.56
CA ARG A 42 15.57 -15.37 28.38
C ARG A 42 14.04 -15.49 28.36
N SER A 43 13.44 -15.89 29.49
CA SER A 43 11.98 -15.82 29.64
C SER A 43 11.55 -14.35 29.62
N GLU A 44 10.80 -13.94 28.59
CA GLU A 44 10.14 -12.62 28.56
C GLU A 44 8.90 -12.58 29.46
N LYS A 45 8.40 -13.76 29.86
CA LYS A 45 7.27 -13.91 30.77
C LYS A 45 7.73 -13.72 32.23
N PRO A 46 7.01 -12.90 33.03
CA PRO A 46 7.21 -12.85 34.48
C PRO A 46 6.91 -14.20 35.17
N ASP A 47 7.71 -14.57 36.17
CA ASP A 47 7.55 -15.85 36.88
C ASP A 47 6.21 -15.97 37.61
N SER A 48 5.64 -14.85 38.05
CA SER A 48 4.36 -14.79 38.75
C SER A 48 3.13 -14.98 37.84
N LEU A 49 3.32 -15.09 36.51
CA LEU A 49 2.22 -15.25 35.55
C LEU A 49 2.20 -16.64 34.91
N SER A 50 1.01 -17.20 34.78
CA SER A 50 0.79 -18.38 33.95
C SER A 50 1.04 -18.05 32.48
N GLU A 51 1.54 -19.04 31.72
CA GLU A 51 1.80 -18.91 30.28
C GLU A 51 0.56 -18.45 29.51
N THR A 52 -0.59 -19.07 29.79
CA THR A 52 -1.87 -18.74 29.16
C THR A 52 -2.28 -17.29 29.42
N ARG A 53 -2.18 -16.81 30.66
CA ARG A 53 -2.56 -15.44 31.00
C ARG A 53 -1.59 -14.42 30.38
N TRP A 54 -0.30 -14.70 30.40
CA TRP A 54 0.71 -13.86 29.76
C TRP A 54 0.48 -13.73 28.25
N LYS A 55 0.25 -14.87 27.57
CA LYS A 55 -0.05 -14.89 26.13
C LYS A 55 -1.35 -14.15 25.82
N MET A 56 -2.41 -14.38 26.60
CA MET A 56 -3.69 -13.69 26.40
C MET A 56 -3.56 -12.17 26.54
N LEU A 57 -2.88 -11.69 27.59
CA LEU A 57 -2.62 -10.26 27.80
C LEU A 57 -1.76 -9.66 26.68
N THR A 58 -0.75 -10.41 26.23
CA THR A 58 0.15 -9.97 25.17
C THR A 58 -0.56 -9.88 23.83
N ASP A 59 -1.30 -10.92 23.44
CA ASP A 59 -1.99 -10.97 22.14
C ASP A 59 -3.14 -9.96 22.07
N ALA A 60 -3.92 -9.82 23.16
CA ALA A 60 -4.97 -8.82 23.25
C ALA A 60 -4.41 -7.38 23.26
N GLY A 61 -3.36 -7.14 24.05
CA GLY A 61 -2.68 -5.85 24.11
C GLY A 61 -2.09 -5.45 22.76
N LYS A 62 -1.36 -6.35 22.09
CA LYS A 62 -0.81 -6.12 20.75
C LYS A 62 -1.91 -5.83 19.73
N THR A 63 -2.98 -6.60 19.73
CA THR A 63 -4.08 -6.43 18.76
C THR A 63 -4.82 -5.12 18.97
N LEU A 64 -5.14 -4.77 20.22
CA LEU A 64 -5.77 -3.48 20.54
C LEU A 64 -4.85 -2.31 20.18
N GLY A 65 -3.57 -2.42 20.53
CA GLY A 65 -2.54 -1.44 20.20
C GLY A 65 -2.44 -1.24 18.70
N PHE A 66 -2.36 -2.32 17.93
CA PHE A 66 -2.29 -2.31 16.47
C PHE A 66 -3.47 -1.59 15.84
N ARG A 67 -4.70 -1.90 16.27
CA ARG A 67 -5.89 -1.22 15.74
C ARG A 67 -5.90 0.27 16.06
N GLY A 68 -5.55 0.63 17.30
CA GLY A 68 -5.46 2.02 17.74
C GLY A 68 -4.38 2.81 16.99
N GLY A 69 -3.17 2.27 16.91
CA GLY A 69 -2.04 2.89 16.20
C GLY A 69 -2.31 3.03 14.71
N LYS A 70 -2.86 2.00 14.06
CA LYS A 70 -3.27 2.07 12.65
C LYS A 70 -4.32 3.14 12.41
N ALA A 71 -5.33 3.25 13.28
CA ALA A 71 -6.39 4.24 13.15
C ALA A 71 -5.87 5.68 13.31
N GLN A 72 -5.04 5.92 14.34
CA GLN A 72 -4.40 7.22 14.56
C GLN A 72 -3.53 7.60 13.36
N ARG A 73 -2.66 6.70 12.89
CA ARG A 73 -1.78 7.00 11.76
C ARG A 73 -2.56 7.21 10.48
N SER A 74 -3.59 6.40 10.22
CA SER A 74 -4.48 6.59 9.07
C SER A 74 -5.11 7.98 9.07
N TRP A 75 -5.57 8.47 10.23
CA TRP A 75 -6.09 9.84 10.33
C TRP A 75 -5.05 10.89 9.95
N GLU A 76 -3.83 10.81 10.49
CA GLU A 76 -2.73 11.74 10.16
C GLU A 76 -2.42 11.74 8.66
N LEU A 77 -2.34 10.54 8.05
CA LEU A 77 -2.08 10.38 6.62
C LEU A 77 -3.21 10.98 5.77
N ILE A 78 -4.47 10.77 6.14
CA ILE A 78 -5.63 11.35 5.46
C ILE A 78 -5.59 12.88 5.49
N GLN A 79 -5.27 13.48 6.65
CA GLN A 79 -5.12 14.93 6.74
C GLN A 79 -3.97 15.43 5.86
N ALA A 80 -2.83 14.74 5.87
CA ALA A 80 -1.69 15.06 5.02
C ALA A 80 -2.02 14.98 3.51
N LEU A 81 -2.85 14.02 3.10
CA LEU A 81 -3.33 13.91 1.71
C LEU A 81 -4.31 15.03 1.35
N ASN A 82 -5.28 15.32 2.23
CA ASN A 82 -6.24 16.40 2.01
C ASN A 82 -5.56 17.77 1.93
N ALA A 83 -4.51 18.01 2.73
CA ALA A 83 -3.70 19.23 2.64
C ALA A 83 -3.00 19.40 1.27
N ARG A 84 -2.86 18.32 0.49
CA ARG A 84 -2.22 18.30 -0.84
C ARG A 84 -3.22 18.03 -1.96
N GLU A 85 -4.51 18.22 -1.70
CA GLU A 85 -5.59 17.86 -2.62
C GLU A 85 -5.43 18.48 -4.00
N SER A 86 -5.11 19.78 -4.09
CA SER A 86 -4.96 20.47 -5.38
C SER A 86 -3.85 19.83 -6.23
N THR A 87 -2.70 19.53 -5.63
CA THR A 87 -1.59 18.85 -6.30
C THR A 87 -1.99 17.45 -6.75
N LEU A 88 -2.68 16.69 -5.90
CA LEU A 88 -3.11 15.32 -6.24
C LEU A 88 -4.18 15.31 -7.34
N ASN A 89 -5.10 16.29 -7.34
CA ASN A 89 -6.10 16.49 -8.40
C ASN A 89 -5.44 16.83 -9.74
N ALA A 90 -4.38 17.64 -9.74
CA ALA A 90 -3.63 17.99 -10.95
C ALA A 90 -2.78 16.82 -11.47
N LEU A 91 -2.17 16.04 -10.57
CA LEU A 91 -1.31 14.92 -10.93
C LEU A 91 -2.09 13.71 -11.48
N TYR A 92 -3.28 13.46 -10.92
CA TYR A 92 -4.12 12.32 -11.27
C TYR A 92 -5.48 12.77 -11.80
N ASP A 93 -5.47 13.41 -12.96
CA ASP A 93 -6.71 13.84 -13.63
C ASP A 93 -7.28 12.72 -14.52
N PHE A 94 -8.32 12.04 -14.03
CA PHE A 94 -8.97 10.97 -14.77
C PHE A 94 -9.99 11.46 -15.81
N ARG A 95 -10.40 12.74 -15.78
CA ARG A 95 -11.46 13.26 -16.65
C ARG A 95 -11.14 13.08 -18.14
N PRO A 96 -9.91 13.35 -18.62
CA PRO A 96 -9.56 13.15 -20.03
C PRO A 96 -9.50 11.69 -20.45
N LEU A 97 -9.43 10.76 -19.49
CA LEU A 97 -9.34 9.33 -19.77
C LEU A 97 -10.72 8.70 -19.97
N ILE A 98 -11.79 9.37 -19.54
CA ILE A 98 -13.15 8.85 -19.66
C ILE A 98 -13.61 9.03 -21.11
N SER A 99 -14.12 7.95 -21.68
CA SER A 99 -14.71 7.99 -23.02
C SER A 99 -15.96 8.88 -23.07
N PRO A 100 -16.31 9.43 -24.25
CA PRO A 100 -17.57 10.15 -24.44
C PRO A 100 -18.83 9.37 -23.98
N GLU A 101 -18.76 8.05 -24.03
CA GLU A 101 -19.81 7.10 -23.66
C GLU A 101 -19.80 6.77 -22.15
N GLY A 102 -18.93 7.41 -21.36
CA GLY A 102 -18.96 7.39 -19.90
C GLY A 102 -18.31 6.17 -19.26
N TRP A 103 -17.48 5.43 -19.98
CA TRP A 103 -16.65 4.37 -19.40
C TRP A 103 -15.20 4.82 -19.21
N LEU A 104 -14.60 4.30 -18.14
CA LEU A 104 -13.18 4.43 -17.83
C LEU A 104 -12.41 3.29 -18.50
N PRO A 105 -11.26 3.56 -19.14
CA PRO A 105 -10.49 2.57 -19.88
C PRO A 105 -9.97 1.43 -19.01
N PRO A 106 -9.61 0.30 -19.64
CA PRO A 106 -8.94 -0.77 -18.94
C PRO A 106 -7.57 -0.31 -18.44
N VAL A 107 -7.07 -0.98 -17.40
CA VAL A 107 -5.71 -0.78 -16.91
C VAL A 107 -4.80 -1.79 -17.59
N ILE A 108 -3.85 -1.29 -18.37
CA ILE A 108 -2.81 -2.09 -19.00
C ILE A 108 -1.56 -2.09 -18.13
N ASP A 109 -1.06 -3.27 -17.79
CA ASP A 109 0.26 -3.45 -17.21
C ASP A 109 1.26 -3.78 -18.32
N GLU A 110 2.49 -3.31 -18.15
CA GLU A 110 3.57 -3.52 -19.11
C GLU A 110 4.79 -4.07 -18.41
N ALA A 111 5.27 -5.22 -18.88
CA ALA A 111 6.55 -5.78 -18.50
C ALA A 111 7.51 -5.74 -19.70
N GLN A 112 8.74 -5.29 -19.45
CA GLN A 112 9.82 -5.28 -20.44
C GLN A 112 10.83 -6.39 -20.10
N ASP A 113 11.49 -6.92 -21.14
CA ASP A 113 12.56 -7.92 -21.02
C ASP A 113 12.20 -9.14 -20.15
N VAL A 114 11.02 -9.70 -20.42
CA VAL A 114 10.50 -10.86 -19.68
C VAL A 114 11.15 -12.13 -20.19
N ALA A 115 11.75 -12.91 -19.28
CA ALA A 115 12.22 -14.25 -19.55
C ALA A 115 11.37 -15.27 -18.78
N HIS A 116 10.79 -16.23 -19.49
CA HIS A 116 10.20 -17.42 -18.90
C HIS A 116 11.12 -18.61 -19.16
N ILE A 117 11.61 -19.21 -18.09
CA ILE A 117 12.59 -20.31 -18.14
C ILE A 117 11.92 -21.55 -17.54
N THR A 118 11.77 -22.58 -18.35
CA THR A 118 11.50 -23.95 -17.92
C THR A 118 12.80 -24.75 -18.02
N PRO A 119 12.89 -25.97 -17.43
CA PRO A 119 14.11 -26.80 -17.54
C PRO A 119 14.54 -27.09 -18.98
N ASP A 120 13.61 -27.05 -19.92
CA ASP A 120 13.75 -27.40 -21.33
C ASP A 120 13.58 -26.23 -22.32
N GLN A 121 13.13 -25.05 -21.87
CA GLN A 121 12.87 -23.91 -22.73
C GLN A 121 13.22 -22.56 -22.07
N ILE A 122 13.89 -21.69 -22.82
CA ILE A 122 14.00 -20.26 -22.50
C ILE A 122 13.18 -19.48 -23.51
N ARG A 123 12.19 -18.72 -23.03
CA ARG A 123 11.39 -17.80 -23.84
C ARG A 123 11.63 -16.38 -23.37
N THR A 124 12.18 -15.54 -24.23
CA THR A 124 12.33 -14.10 -23.97
C THR A 124 11.28 -13.31 -24.73
N SER A 125 10.85 -12.18 -24.16
CA SER A 125 9.90 -11.26 -24.76
C SER A 125 10.30 -9.85 -24.39
N SER A 126 10.53 -9.01 -25.40
CA SER A 126 10.94 -7.61 -25.17
C SER A 126 9.87 -6.80 -24.46
N ARG A 127 8.59 -7.09 -24.73
CA ARG A 127 7.45 -6.41 -24.12
C ARG A 127 6.25 -7.33 -24.00
N VAL A 128 5.62 -7.31 -22.84
CA VAL A 128 4.37 -8.04 -22.55
C VAL A 128 3.37 -7.03 -22.00
N TRP A 129 2.22 -6.94 -22.63
CA TRP A 129 1.10 -6.13 -22.14
C TRP A 129 0.00 -7.05 -21.60
N THR A 130 -0.56 -6.69 -20.45
CA THR A 130 -1.63 -7.45 -19.82
C THR A 130 -2.75 -6.50 -19.41
N ILE A 131 -4.00 -6.85 -19.70
CA ILE A 131 -5.16 -6.16 -19.13
C ILE A 131 -5.34 -6.66 -17.70
N ILE A 132 -4.93 -5.87 -16.71
CA ILE A 132 -5.03 -6.24 -15.29
C ILE A 132 -6.33 -5.78 -14.64
N ARG A 133 -7.05 -4.86 -15.29
CA ARG A 133 -8.42 -4.49 -14.94
C ARG A 133 -9.20 -4.11 -16.19
N PRO A 134 -10.40 -4.67 -16.43
CA PRO A 134 -11.22 -4.28 -17.56
C PRO A 134 -11.78 -2.87 -17.40
N GLU A 135 -12.23 -2.30 -18.51
CA GLU A 135 -13.04 -1.08 -18.53
C GLU A 135 -14.34 -1.24 -17.73
N ARG A 136 -14.88 -0.11 -17.29
CA ARG A 136 -16.17 -0.08 -16.60
C ARG A 136 -16.84 1.27 -16.77
N PHE A 137 -18.16 1.29 -16.71
CA PHE A 137 -18.91 2.54 -16.60
C PHE A 137 -18.60 3.23 -15.27
N VAL A 138 -18.51 4.55 -15.32
CA VAL A 138 -18.36 5.40 -14.15
C VAL A 138 -19.43 6.49 -14.21
N SER A 139 -20.11 6.72 -13.08
CA SER A 139 -21.09 7.81 -13.00
C SER A 139 -20.41 9.17 -12.89
N ASN A 140 -19.30 9.23 -12.15
CA ASN A 140 -18.46 10.40 -11.99
C ASN A 140 -17.00 10.02 -12.24
N PRO A 141 -16.17 10.96 -12.71
CA PRO A 141 -14.73 10.75 -12.78
C PRO A 141 -14.18 10.33 -11.42
N PRO A 142 -13.43 9.22 -11.35
CA PRO A 142 -12.80 8.83 -10.10
C PRO A 142 -11.69 9.83 -9.77
N GLY A 143 -11.28 9.88 -8.49
CA GLY A 143 -10.21 10.74 -8.00
C GLY A 143 -9.16 9.95 -7.24
N TRP A 144 -8.04 10.59 -6.89
CA TRP A 144 -6.98 9.96 -6.10
C TRP A 144 -7.48 9.34 -4.79
N ARG A 145 -8.57 9.87 -4.22
CA ARG A 145 -9.22 9.37 -3.01
C ARG A 145 -9.67 7.93 -3.12
N ASP A 146 -10.19 7.54 -4.30
CA ASP A 146 -10.65 6.18 -4.56
C ASP A 146 -9.53 5.16 -4.43
N TRP A 147 -8.26 5.56 -4.58
CA TRP A 147 -7.10 4.70 -4.40
C TRP A 147 -6.41 4.91 -3.05
N LEU A 148 -5.99 6.13 -2.73
CA LEU A 148 -5.09 6.40 -1.61
C LEU A 148 -5.74 6.11 -0.25
N LEU A 149 -7.06 6.27 -0.15
CA LEU A 149 -7.78 6.08 1.12
C LEU A 149 -8.17 4.62 1.39
N ARG A 150 -7.98 3.70 0.44
CA ARG A 150 -8.36 2.29 0.63
C ARG A 150 -7.61 1.66 1.78
N GLY A 151 -8.33 1.05 2.73
CA GLY A 151 -7.72 0.40 3.89
C GLY A 151 -7.16 1.36 4.96
N LEU A 152 -7.26 2.68 4.76
CA LEU A 152 -7.00 3.68 5.78
C LEU A 152 -8.32 4.02 6.48
N SER A 153 -8.49 3.52 7.70
CA SER A 153 -9.67 3.78 8.53
C SER A 153 -9.25 4.61 9.73
N THR A 154 -9.99 5.68 10.04
CA THR A 154 -9.77 6.50 11.24
C THR A 154 -10.43 5.92 12.49
N THR A 155 -11.27 4.89 12.33
CA THR A 155 -11.90 4.18 13.44
C THR A 155 -11.19 2.86 13.66
N ALA A 156 -10.76 2.62 14.90
CA ALA A 156 -10.31 1.30 15.32
C ALA A 156 -11.53 0.37 15.38
N THR A 157 -11.50 -0.72 14.61
CA THR A 157 -12.59 -1.70 14.60
C THR A 157 -12.79 -2.27 16.01
N PRO A 158 -14.01 -2.25 16.57
CA PRO A 158 -14.29 -2.87 17.85
C PRO A 158 -13.88 -4.35 17.87
N GLY A 159 -13.39 -4.83 18.99
CA GLY A 159 -13.09 -6.24 19.18
C GLY A 159 -13.17 -6.65 20.63
N THR A 160 -13.01 -7.95 20.88
CA THR A 160 -13.16 -8.58 22.20
C THR A 160 -11.94 -8.40 23.09
N GLU A 161 -10.86 -7.79 22.58
CA GLU A 161 -9.60 -7.58 23.30
C GLU A 161 -9.76 -6.62 24.49
N GLY A 162 -10.76 -5.73 24.43
CA GLY A 162 -11.12 -4.84 25.54
C GLY A 162 -11.67 -5.59 26.77
N SER A 163 -12.07 -6.86 26.63
CA SER A 163 -12.53 -7.70 27.74
C SER A 163 -11.37 -8.27 28.57
N VAL A 164 -10.13 -8.19 28.07
CA VAL A 164 -8.93 -8.66 28.77
C VAL A 164 -8.37 -7.51 29.62
N VAL A 165 -8.80 -7.45 30.89
CA VAL A 165 -8.39 -6.39 31.82
C VAL A 165 -7.23 -6.88 32.72
N PRO A 166 -6.08 -6.17 32.76
CA PRO A 166 -4.99 -6.49 33.69
C PRO A 166 -5.40 -6.26 35.15
N GLU A 167 -5.15 -7.23 36.02
CA GLU A 167 -5.61 -7.20 37.43
C GLU A 167 -4.56 -6.64 38.39
N ASP A 168 -3.28 -6.87 38.13
CA ASP A 168 -2.17 -6.46 38.99
C ASP A 168 -1.12 -5.62 38.22
N SER A 169 -0.11 -5.12 38.95
CA SER A 169 0.96 -4.30 38.38
C SER A 169 1.85 -5.05 37.38
N VAL A 170 2.04 -6.36 37.55
CA VAL A 170 2.86 -7.19 36.66
C VAL A 170 2.13 -7.40 35.33
N GLN A 171 0.84 -7.76 35.39
CA GLN A 171 -0.05 -7.87 34.23
C GLN A 171 -0.15 -6.55 33.48
N ARG A 172 -0.27 -5.43 34.22
CA ARG A 172 -0.34 -4.09 33.62
C ARG A 172 0.92 -3.76 32.83
N LYS A 173 2.11 -4.12 33.34
CA LYS A 173 3.37 -3.91 32.62
C LYS A 173 3.46 -4.74 31.33
N VAL A 174 3.03 -6.01 31.37
CA VAL A 174 2.96 -6.87 30.18
C VAL A 174 2.00 -6.27 29.15
N TRP A 175 0.81 -5.89 29.60
CA TRP A 175 -0.22 -5.25 28.76
C TRP A 175 0.27 -3.96 28.12
N GLU A 176 0.85 -3.03 28.88
CA GLU A 176 1.36 -1.75 28.37
C GLU A 176 2.48 -1.96 27.35
N THR A 177 3.37 -2.93 27.59
CA THR A 177 4.47 -3.25 26.65
C THR A 177 3.91 -3.80 25.35
N ALA A 178 3.00 -4.77 25.43
CA ALA A 178 2.31 -5.35 24.28
C ALA A 178 1.51 -4.29 23.50
N LEU A 179 0.79 -3.42 24.21
CA LEU A 179 0.01 -2.34 23.63
C LEU A 179 0.88 -1.35 22.87
N ARG A 180 2.01 -0.91 23.45
CA ARG A 180 2.94 0.01 22.79
C ARG A 180 3.60 -0.62 21.55
N GLN A 181 3.97 -1.89 21.63
CA GLN A 181 4.50 -2.63 20.49
C GLN A 181 3.46 -2.69 19.36
N GLY A 182 2.25 -3.18 19.67
CA GLY A 182 1.16 -3.25 18.70
C GLY A 182 0.86 -1.89 18.10
N TRP A 183 0.84 -0.82 18.90
CA TRP A 183 0.63 0.54 18.43
C TRP A 183 1.63 0.93 17.34
N GLN A 184 2.92 0.70 17.57
CA GLN A 184 3.95 1.04 16.60
C GLN A 184 3.83 0.20 15.32
N GLU A 185 3.56 -1.10 15.45
CA GLU A 185 3.30 -1.99 14.30
C GLU A 185 2.08 -1.53 13.49
N GLY A 186 1.01 -1.10 14.17
CA GLY A 186 -0.20 -0.55 13.54
C GLY A 186 0.08 0.73 12.77
N ARG A 187 0.89 1.63 13.33
CA ARG A 187 1.32 2.86 12.62
C ARG A 187 2.13 2.52 11.37
N GLN A 188 3.13 1.63 11.47
CA GLN A 188 3.91 1.17 10.32
C GLN A 188 3.03 0.51 9.25
N ASN A 189 2.03 -0.28 9.66
CA ASN A 189 1.09 -0.89 8.74
C ASN A 189 0.28 0.14 7.94
N ALA A 190 -0.14 1.24 8.56
CA ALA A 190 -0.83 2.32 7.86
C ALA A 190 0.08 3.00 6.81
N ASP A 191 1.37 3.21 7.13
CA ASP A 191 2.34 3.77 6.19
C ASP A 191 2.55 2.82 4.98
N LEU A 192 2.75 1.53 5.22
CA LEU A 192 2.87 0.51 4.17
C LEU A 192 1.60 0.41 3.31
N THR A 193 0.42 0.54 3.93
CA THR A 193 -0.87 0.56 3.22
C THR A 193 -0.92 1.74 2.25
N LEU A 194 -0.55 2.94 2.69
CA LEU A 194 -0.52 4.11 1.83
C LEU A 194 0.51 3.97 0.69
N GLU A 195 1.69 3.44 0.98
CA GLU A 195 2.72 3.20 -0.04
C GLU A 195 2.21 2.23 -1.14
N ALA A 196 1.58 1.12 -0.73
CA ALA A 196 0.98 0.16 -1.67
C ALA A 196 -0.15 0.80 -2.49
N ASN A 197 -0.99 1.63 -1.86
CA ASN A 197 -2.05 2.37 -2.56
C ASN A 197 -1.49 3.36 -3.57
N GLN A 198 -0.41 4.07 -3.24
CA GLN A 198 0.24 5.01 -4.15
C GLN A 198 0.84 4.30 -5.38
N LYS A 199 1.48 3.14 -5.16
CA LYS A 199 1.98 2.29 -6.26
C LYS A 199 0.83 1.85 -7.16
N THR A 200 -0.28 1.40 -6.56
CA THR A 200 -1.48 0.99 -7.29
C THR A 200 -2.10 2.15 -8.08
N LEU A 201 -2.25 3.33 -7.48
CA LEU A 201 -2.75 4.52 -8.16
C LEU A 201 -1.88 4.88 -9.37
N THR A 202 -0.57 4.93 -9.16
CA THR A 202 0.39 5.32 -10.21
C THR A 202 0.39 4.31 -11.36
N ARG A 203 0.39 3.01 -11.05
CA ARG A 203 0.29 1.94 -12.04
C ARG A 203 -1.03 2.04 -12.80
N ASP A 204 -2.16 2.16 -12.09
CA ASP A 204 -3.48 2.15 -12.72
C ASP A 204 -3.69 3.36 -13.63
N TYR A 205 -3.29 4.55 -13.18
CA TYR A 205 -3.36 5.78 -13.97
C TYR A 205 -2.49 5.69 -15.24
N ARG A 206 -1.24 5.23 -15.09
CA ARG A 206 -0.34 5.00 -16.24
C ARG A 206 -0.87 3.93 -17.19
N GLY A 207 -1.45 2.86 -16.67
CA GLY A 207 -2.04 1.79 -17.48
C GLY A 207 -3.24 2.25 -18.30
N MET A 208 -4.06 3.15 -17.76
CA MET A 208 -5.16 3.79 -18.51
C MET A 208 -4.65 4.75 -19.60
N MET A 209 -3.55 5.47 -19.35
CA MET A 209 -2.89 6.27 -20.40
C MET A 209 -2.28 5.37 -21.48
N LEU A 210 -1.65 4.26 -21.08
CA LEU A 210 -1.07 3.28 -21.99
C LEU A 210 -2.13 2.66 -22.90
N TYR A 211 -3.33 2.35 -22.37
CA TYR A 211 -4.47 1.94 -23.20
C TYR A 211 -4.71 2.91 -24.36
N SER A 212 -4.75 4.21 -24.08
CA SER A 212 -5.00 5.24 -25.10
C SER A 212 -3.90 5.27 -26.17
N LEU A 213 -2.65 4.99 -25.79
CA LEU A 213 -1.53 4.88 -26.72
C LEU A 213 -1.66 3.64 -27.62
N LEU A 214 -1.88 2.47 -27.02
CA LEU A 214 -2.02 1.20 -27.74
C LEU A 214 -3.23 1.21 -28.68
N TRP A 215 -4.31 1.87 -28.28
CA TRP A 215 -5.50 2.00 -29.11
C TRP A 215 -5.23 2.84 -30.35
N ARG A 216 -4.53 3.98 -30.22
CA ARG A 216 -4.10 4.79 -31.38
C ARG A 216 -3.15 4.03 -32.31
N GLN A 217 -2.35 3.10 -31.77
CA GLN A 217 -1.49 2.22 -32.54
C GLN A 217 -2.24 1.04 -33.18
N GLY A 218 -3.54 0.85 -32.91
CA GLY A 218 -4.31 -0.30 -33.41
C GLY A 218 -3.97 -1.63 -32.74
N MET A 219 -3.26 -1.60 -31.61
CA MET A 219 -2.80 -2.78 -30.86
C MET A 219 -3.82 -3.30 -29.85
N ILE A 220 -4.81 -2.48 -29.50
CA ILE A 220 -5.93 -2.87 -28.64
C ILE A 220 -7.23 -2.29 -29.20
N THR A 221 -8.32 -3.04 -29.08
CA THR A 221 -9.63 -2.63 -29.54
C THR A 221 -10.32 -1.71 -28.53
N ARG A 222 -11.33 -1.01 -29.02
CA ARG A 222 -12.23 -0.22 -28.19
C ARG A 222 -13.39 -1.10 -27.70
N PRO A 223 -13.83 -0.96 -26.44
CA PRO A 223 -15.05 -1.59 -25.98
C PRO A 223 -16.25 -1.16 -26.83
N ASP A 224 -17.12 -2.12 -27.16
CA ASP A 224 -18.37 -1.86 -27.87
C ASP A 224 -19.48 -1.59 -26.85
N VAL A 225 -20.16 -0.45 -26.99
CA VAL A 225 -21.23 -0.04 -26.07
C VAL A 225 -22.56 -0.06 -26.80
N SER A 226 -23.45 -0.91 -26.32
CA SER A 226 -24.86 -0.88 -26.72
C SER A 226 -25.62 0.18 -25.92
N ASP A 227 -26.54 0.88 -26.58
CA ASP A 227 -27.39 1.91 -25.99
C ASP A 227 -28.84 1.64 -26.38
N GLN A 228 -29.69 1.36 -25.38
CA GLN A 228 -31.10 1.05 -25.56
C GLN A 228 -31.94 2.09 -24.83
N MET A 229 -32.75 2.83 -25.57
CA MET A 229 -33.70 3.78 -25.01
C MET A 229 -35.12 3.20 -25.06
N GLN A 230 -35.81 3.20 -23.93
CA GLN A 230 -37.19 2.78 -23.78
C GLN A 230 -38.01 3.95 -23.23
N THR A 231 -39.06 4.34 -23.96
CA THR A 231 -39.85 5.53 -23.63
C THR A 231 -40.59 5.35 -22.30
N VAL A 232 -41.05 4.14 -22.00
CA VAL A 232 -41.77 3.80 -20.76
C VAL A 232 -41.41 2.37 -20.34
N THR A 233 -40.95 2.21 -19.11
CA THR A 233 -40.73 0.94 -18.41
C THR A 233 -41.39 0.98 -17.04
N GLY A 234 -41.67 -0.18 -16.43
CA GLY A 234 -42.29 -0.19 -15.11
C GLY A 234 -43.10 -1.42 -14.78
N ASP A 235 -43.70 -1.38 -13.60
CA ASP A 235 -44.74 -2.30 -13.15
C ASP A 235 -45.97 -1.49 -12.64
N GLY A 236 -46.99 -2.18 -12.12
CA GLY A 236 -48.21 -1.52 -11.61
C GLY A 236 -48.00 -0.56 -10.43
N LYS A 237 -46.80 -0.49 -9.84
CA LYS A 237 -46.44 0.38 -8.71
C LYS A 237 -45.33 1.38 -9.04
N LYS A 238 -44.60 1.20 -10.15
CA LYS A 238 -43.49 2.07 -10.55
C LYS A 238 -43.49 2.28 -12.06
N LEU A 239 -43.68 3.53 -12.47
CA LEU A 239 -43.51 3.99 -13.85
C LEU A 239 -42.15 4.67 -14.00
N VAL A 240 -41.40 4.29 -15.01
CA VAL A 240 -40.13 4.90 -15.41
C VAL A 240 -40.30 5.39 -16.84
N THR A 241 -40.06 6.68 -17.08
CA THR A 241 -40.17 7.29 -18.41
C THR A 241 -38.79 7.74 -18.88
N GLY A 242 -38.46 7.49 -20.15
CA GLY A 242 -37.14 7.82 -20.71
C GLY A 242 -36.00 6.96 -20.17
N ASP A 243 -36.26 5.67 -19.96
CA ASP A 243 -35.28 4.71 -19.47
C ASP A 243 -34.21 4.46 -20.54
N ARG A 244 -32.93 4.69 -20.21
CA ARG A 244 -31.80 4.51 -21.13
C ARG A 244 -30.78 3.57 -20.50
N VAL A 245 -30.61 2.41 -21.11
CA VAL A 245 -29.71 1.36 -20.62
C VAL A 245 -28.51 1.25 -21.56
N ARG A 246 -27.32 1.50 -21.01
CA ARG A 246 -26.05 1.28 -21.70
C ARG A 246 -25.36 0.03 -21.16
N ARG A 247 -24.84 -0.81 -22.05
CA ARG A 247 -24.09 -2.02 -21.69
C ARG A 247 -22.83 -2.16 -22.53
N LEU A 248 -21.74 -2.57 -21.89
CA LEU A 248 -20.53 -3.04 -22.57
C LEU A 248 -20.85 -4.40 -23.19
N LYS A 249 -20.93 -4.44 -24.52
CA LYS A 249 -21.25 -5.63 -25.29
C LYS A 249 -19.99 -6.48 -25.51
N ASN A 250 -18.91 -5.82 -25.92
CA ASN A 250 -17.60 -6.44 -26.10
C ASN A 250 -16.56 -5.64 -25.32
N HIS A 251 -15.60 -6.36 -24.75
CA HIS A 251 -14.54 -5.76 -23.96
C HIS A 251 -13.37 -5.29 -24.81
N ALA A 252 -12.50 -4.45 -24.25
CA ALA A 252 -11.22 -4.14 -24.88
C ALA A 252 -10.33 -5.38 -24.95
N GLU A 253 -9.77 -5.68 -26.11
CA GLU A 253 -8.93 -6.86 -26.35
C GLU A 253 -7.72 -6.51 -27.21
N PHE A 254 -6.59 -7.17 -26.96
CA PHE A 254 -5.40 -6.96 -27.78
C PHE A 254 -5.61 -7.49 -29.20
N ASN A 255 -5.24 -6.68 -30.17
CA ASN A 255 -5.25 -7.08 -31.57
C ASN A 255 -3.94 -7.80 -31.89
N LEU A 256 -4.00 -9.10 -32.12
CA LEU A 256 -2.82 -9.92 -32.42
C LEU A 256 -2.36 -9.81 -33.89
N GLN A 257 -3.14 -9.16 -34.76
CA GLN A 257 -2.82 -8.98 -36.17
C GLN A 257 -1.92 -7.76 -36.36
N LYS A 258 -0.61 -7.99 -36.45
CA LYS A 258 0.42 -6.95 -36.60
C LYS A 258 0.21 -6.04 -37.81
N SER A 259 -0.43 -6.51 -38.87
CA SER A 259 -0.77 -5.70 -40.06
C SER A 259 -1.67 -4.51 -39.75
N HIS A 260 -2.43 -4.58 -38.66
CA HIS A 260 -3.30 -3.49 -38.20
C HIS A 260 -2.56 -2.47 -37.32
N TRP A 261 -1.33 -2.76 -36.94
CA TRP A 261 -0.57 -1.93 -36.02
C TRP A 261 0.09 -0.77 -36.76
N ARG A 262 0.07 0.40 -36.14
CA ARG A 262 0.70 1.62 -36.64
C ARG A 262 1.92 1.94 -35.78
N PRO A 263 3.14 1.96 -36.36
CA PRO A 263 4.34 2.30 -35.59
C PRO A 263 4.30 3.77 -35.16
N LEU A 264 4.84 4.07 -33.98
CA LEU A 264 5.17 5.45 -33.62
C LEU A 264 6.45 5.81 -34.36
N ILE A 265 6.35 6.66 -35.37
CA ILE A 265 7.54 7.27 -35.98
C ILE A 265 8.01 8.34 -34.99
N GLY A 266 8.91 7.97 -34.09
CA GLY A 266 9.70 8.94 -33.34
C GLY A 266 10.63 9.61 -34.33
N THR A 267 10.47 10.91 -34.53
CA THR A 267 11.50 11.72 -35.20
C THR A 267 12.68 11.78 -34.21
N GLU A 268 13.57 10.80 -34.29
CA GLU A 268 14.91 10.97 -33.73
C GLU A 268 15.56 12.09 -34.53
N GLY A 269 15.57 13.29 -33.94
CA GLY A 269 16.37 14.40 -34.41
C GLY A 269 17.83 13.99 -34.31
N GLY A 270 18.36 13.45 -35.41
CA GLY A 270 19.79 13.23 -35.59
C GLY A 270 20.50 14.58 -35.59
N SER A 271 21.00 14.98 -34.42
CA SER A 271 22.08 15.95 -34.33
C SER A 271 23.37 15.26 -34.80
N ARG A 272 23.75 15.53 -36.05
CA ARG A 272 25.13 15.42 -36.51
C ARG A 272 25.99 16.51 -35.87
#